data_AF-A0A420HIW0-F1
#
_entry.id   AF-A0A420HIW0-F1
#
_cell.length_a   1.000
_cell.length_b   1.000
_cell.length_c   1.000
_cell.angle_alpha   90.00
_cell.angle_beta   90.00
_cell.angle_gamma   90.00
#
_symmetry.space_group_name_H-M   'P 1'
#
loop_
_entity.id
_entity.type
_entity.pdbx_description
1 polymer ?
#
loop_
_entity_poly.entity_id
_entity_poly.type
_entity_poly.pdbx_seq_one_letter_code
_entity_poly.pdbx_strand_id
1 'polypeptide(L)'
;MLPSTYPTILHGRALEYYYMNCQNRNLSVDNLITRFKEYFEGAQHRRHRLFEWNNINLRNILHQNPDHDKGKLFIEVVENFRKLQQGLDQEHRTDGAMYNRVVSACRTTPQFIFAILQQAFTLPALIDNIYAALQNSDEIEKLEKTEPINSNTYFTDRKYHRLTNQGST
;
A
#
# COMPACT_ATOMS: atom_id res chain seq x y z
N MET A 1 39.01 8.59 -12.68
CA MET A 1 39.54 7.31 -12.17
C MET A 1 38.38 6.52 -11.57
N LEU A 2 37.94 5.45 -12.24
CA LEU A 2 36.80 4.56 -11.95
C LEU A 2 36.65 3.32 -12.89
N PRO A 3 37.40 3.15 -14.02
CA PRO A 3 37.17 1.98 -14.89
C PRO A 3 37.56 0.61 -14.32
N SER A 4 38.59 0.51 -13.49
CA SER A 4 39.15 -0.78 -13.06
C SER A 4 38.44 -1.45 -11.90
N THR A 5 37.65 -0.71 -11.11
CA THR A 5 36.92 -1.23 -9.95
C THR A 5 35.46 -1.59 -10.27
N TYR A 6 34.93 -1.09 -11.38
CA TYR A 6 33.55 -1.33 -11.80
C TYR A 6 33.20 -2.82 -11.98
N PRO A 7 34.00 -3.67 -12.66
CA PRO A 7 33.68 -5.10 -12.72
C PRO A 7 33.74 -5.80 -11.35
N THR A 8 34.57 -5.31 -10.42
CA THR A 8 34.75 -5.94 -9.10
C THR A 8 33.52 -5.85 -8.21
N ILE A 9 32.69 -4.82 -8.39
CA ILE A 9 31.45 -4.61 -7.62
C ILE A 9 30.22 -5.31 -8.24
N LEU A 10 30.37 -5.90 -9.44
CA LEU A 10 29.27 -6.56 -10.14
C LEU A 10 29.28 -8.06 -9.88
N HIS A 11 28.09 -8.64 -9.82
CA HIS A 11 27.90 -10.08 -9.64
C HIS A 11 26.81 -10.62 -10.56
N GLY A 12 26.88 -11.92 -10.83
CA GLY A 12 25.89 -12.64 -11.67
C GLY A 12 25.69 -11.98 -13.03
N ARG A 13 24.41 -11.82 -13.43
CA ARG A 13 24.02 -11.27 -14.74
C ARG A 13 24.56 -9.87 -15.02
N ALA A 14 24.77 -9.05 -13.99
CA ALA A 14 25.34 -7.71 -14.15
C ALA A 14 26.81 -7.77 -14.59
N LEU A 15 27.57 -8.71 -14.01
CA LEU A 15 28.96 -8.95 -14.38
C LEU A 15 29.08 -9.58 -15.78
N GLU A 16 28.23 -10.56 -16.08
CA GLU A 16 28.16 -11.15 -17.42
C GLU A 16 27.85 -10.10 -18.50
N TYR A 17 26.88 -9.22 -18.25
CA TYR A 17 26.54 -8.13 -19.15
C TYR A 17 27.73 -7.19 -19.38
N TYR A 18 28.47 -6.83 -18.33
CA TYR A 18 29.67 -6.00 -18.43
C TYR A 18 30.70 -6.59 -19.40
N TYR A 19 31.06 -7.86 -19.22
CA TYR A 19 32.08 -8.51 -20.06
C TYR A 19 31.62 -8.68 -21.51
N MET A 20 30.36 -9.01 -21.73
CA MET A 20 29.83 -9.23 -23.08
C MET A 20 29.60 -7.93 -23.86
N ASN A 21 29.18 -6.85 -23.19
CA ASN A 21 28.63 -5.66 -23.87
C ASN A 21 29.38 -4.36 -23.60
N CYS A 22 30.26 -4.30 -22.59
CA CYS A 22 30.88 -3.05 -22.13
C CYS A 22 32.42 -3.09 -22.15
N GLN A 23 33.03 -4.24 -21.88
CA GLN A 23 34.48 -4.38 -21.86
C GLN A 23 35.10 -3.96 -23.20
N ASN A 24 36.28 -3.32 -23.15
CA ASN A 24 37.08 -2.90 -24.31
C ASN A 24 36.43 -1.84 -25.23
N ARG A 25 35.32 -1.21 -24.83
CA ARG A 25 34.63 -0.19 -25.64
C ARG A 25 35.01 1.28 -25.34
N ASN A 26 36.08 1.53 -24.58
CA ASN A 26 36.49 2.88 -24.13
C ASN A 26 35.32 3.75 -23.65
N LEU A 27 34.39 3.15 -22.90
CA LEU A 27 33.20 3.84 -22.41
C LEU A 27 33.56 4.77 -21.25
N SER A 28 32.97 5.97 -21.25
CA SER A 28 32.91 6.78 -20.04
C SER A 28 32.04 6.10 -18.98
N VAL A 29 32.22 6.50 -17.72
CA VAL A 29 31.40 6.00 -16.61
C VAL A 29 29.92 6.30 -16.84
N ASP A 30 29.58 7.48 -17.36
CA ASP A 30 28.19 7.86 -17.65
C ASP A 30 27.55 7.00 -18.75
N ASN A 31 28.31 6.66 -19.80
CA ASN A 31 27.85 5.78 -20.86
C ASN A 31 27.65 4.35 -20.34
N LEU A 32 28.52 3.90 -19.42
CA LEU A 32 28.40 2.61 -18.78
C LEU A 32 27.14 2.54 -17.90
N ILE A 33 26.91 3.56 -17.06
CA ILE A 33 25.70 3.67 -16.22
C ILE A 33 24.45 3.68 -17.09
N THR A 34 24.44 4.49 -18.16
CA THR A 34 23.31 4.57 -19.10
C THR A 34 23.01 3.20 -19.72
N ARG A 35 24.02 2.49 -20.21
CA ARG A 35 23.84 1.15 -20.79
C ARG A 35 23.33 0.12 -19.79
N PHE A 36 23.75 0.19 -18.53
CA PHE A 36 23.24 -0.68 -17.48
C PHE A 36 21.77 -0.38 -17.18
N LYS A 37 21.41 0.90 -17.06
CA LYS A 37 20.02 1.33 -16.88
C LYS A 37 19.15 0.90 -18.06
N GLU A 38 19.63 1.02 -19.29
CA GLU A 38 18.85 0.60 -20.47
C GLU A 38 18.62 -0.91 -20.51
N TYR A 39 19.64 -1.71 -20.17
CA TYR A 39 19.54 -3.16 -20.22
C TYR A 39 18.71 -3.75 -19.07
N PHE A 40 18.97 -3.32 -17.83
CA PHE A 40 18.29 -3.85 -16.64
C PHE A 40 17.00 -3.10 -16.29
N GLU A 41 16.90 -1.84 -16.71
CA GLU A 41 15.76 -0.96 -16.41
C GLU A 41 15.12 -0.39 -17.68
N GLY A 42 15.15 -1.15 -18.77
CA GLY A 42 14.55 -0.77 -20.05
C GLY A 42 13.05 -0.50 -19.98
N ALA A 43 12.47 -0.02 -21.10
CA ALA A 43 11.08 0.42 -21.16
C ALA A 43 10.07 -0.67 -20.73
N GLN A 44 10.32 -1.93 -21.08
CA GLN A 44 9.45 -3.04 -20.67
C GLN A 44 9.49 -3.27 -19.16
N HIS A 45 10.66 -3.16 -18.54
CA HIS A 45 10.81 -3.29 -17.09
C HIS A 45 10.11 -2.16 -16.35
N ARG A 46 10.24 -0.91 -16.82
CA ARG A 46 9.52 0.24 -16.26
C ARG A 46 8.00 0.09 -16.38
N ARG A 47 7.51 -0.35 -17.54
CA ARG A 47 6.08 -0.64 -17.77
C ARG A 47 5.56 -1.73 -16.84
N HIS A 48 6.33 -2.81 -16.69
CA HIS A 48 5.96 -3.90 -15.79
C HIS A 48 5.89 -3.44 -14.33
N ARG A 49 6.90 -2.68 -13.86
CA ARG A 49 6.89 -2.10 -12.52
C ARG A 49 5.72 -1.14 -12.30
N LEU A 50 5.37 -0.32 -13.30
CA LEU A 50 4.20 0.57 -13.23
C LEU A 50 2.88 -0.21 -13.20
N PHE A 51 2.78 -1.31 -13.96
CA PHE A 51 1.64 -2.21 -13.93
C PHE A 51 1.47 -2.85 -12.55
N GLU A 52 2.55 -3.38 -11.95
CA GLU A 52 2.52 -3.93 -10.60
C GLU A 52 2.14 -2.87 -9.56
N TRP A 53 2.77 -1.70 -9.64
CA TRP A 53 2.45 -0.54 -8.79
C TRP A 53 0.96 -0.19 -8.85
N ASN A 54 0.36 -0.20 -10.05
CA ASN A 54 -1.04 0.15 -10.23
C ASN A 54 -2.03 -0.94 -9.76
N ASN A 55 -1.62 -2.20 -9.79
CA ASN A 55 -2.49 -3.35 -9.51
C ASN A 55 -2.47 -3.85 -8.08
N ILE A 56 -1.53 -3.38 -7.24
CA ILE A 56 -1.56 -3.68 -5.81
C ILE A 56 -2.86 -3.13 -5.21
N ASN A 57 -3.67 -4.03 -4.67
CA ASN A 57 -4.93 -3.75 -4.02
C ASN A 57 -4.98 -4.48 -2.67
N LEU A 58 -5.10 -3.71 -1.58
CA LEU A 58 -5.01 -4.27 -0.23
C LEU A 58 -6.19 -5.20 0.09
N ARG A 59 -7.38 -4.91 -0.45
CA ARG A 59 -8.57 -5.77 -0.29
C ARG A 59 -8.30 -7.17 -0.82
N ASN A 60 -7.73 -7.27 -2.02
CA ASN A 60 -7.42 -8.55 -2.64
C ASN A 60 -6.36 -9.33 -1.84
N ILE A 61 -5.34 -8.62 -1.34
CA ILE A 61 -4.27 -9.22 -0.54
C ILE A 61 -4.81 -9.79 0.78
N LEU A 62 -5.66 -9.03 1.48
CA LEU A 62 -6.31 -9.50 2.70
C LEU A 62 -7.23 -10.70 2.45
N HIS A 63 -7.99 -10.69 1.34
CA HIS A 63 -8.85 -11.82 0.97
C HIS A 63 -8.05 -13.08 0.61
N GLN A 64 -6.89 -12.94 -0.02
CA GLN A 64 -6.02 -14.06 -0.38
C GLN A 64 -5.25 -14.64 0.82
N ASN A 65 -5.17 -13.89 1.92
CA ASN A 65 -4.37 -14.24 3.10
C ASN A 65 -5.19 -14.09 4.40
N PRO A 66 -6.32 -14.80 4.55
CA PRO A 66 -7.24 -14.59 5.68
C PRO A 66 -6.63 -14.94 7.04
N ASP A 67 -5.70 -15.91 7.09
CA ASP A 67 -5.09 -16.40 8.33
C ASP A 67 -3.85 -15.60 8.76
N HIS A 68 -3.43 -14.61 7.95
CA HIS A 68 -2.24 -13.82 8.23
C HIS A 68 -2.61 -12.56 9.01
N ASP A 69 -1.64 -12.07 9.81
CA ASP A 69 -1.78 -10.80 10.52
C ASP A 69 -1.99 -9.64 9.53
N LYS A 70 -3.16 -9.01 9.59
CA LYS A 70 -3.57 -7.96 8.63
C LYS A 70 -2.65 -6.74 8.70
N GLY A 71 -2.15 -6.40 9.90
CA GLY A 71 -1.19 -5.32 10.11
C GLY A 71 0.14 -5.59 9.42
N LYS A 72 0.71 -6.78 9.60
CA LYS A 72 1.94 -7.22 8.93
C LYS A 72 1.80 -7.21 7.42
N LEU A 73 0.69 -7.74 6.89
CA LEU A 73 0.40 -7.69 5.45
C LEU A 73 0.39 -6.26 4.91
N PHE A 74 -0.20 -5.32 5.65
CA PHE A 74 -0.21 -3.91 5.24
C PHE A 74 1.20 -3.32 5.18
N ILE A 75 2.05 -3.57 6.19
CA ILE A 75 3.44 -3.11 6.18
C ILE A 75 4.22 -3.71 5.00
N GLU A 76 4.03 -5.00 4.71
CA GLU A 76 4.64 -5.65 3.54
C GLU A 76 4.18 -5.01 2.23
N VAL A 77 2.91 -4.62 2.12
CA VAL A 77 2.38 -3.89 0.96
C VAL A 77 3.05 -2.52 0.80
N VAL A 78 3.22 -1.77 1.89
CA VAL A 78 3.92 -0.47 1.88
C VAL A 78 5.37 -0.64 1.43
N GLU A 79 6.07 -1.66 1.92
CA GLU A 79 7.44 -1.96 1.51
C GLU A 79 7.53 -2.40 0.05
N ASN A 80 6.55 -3.16 -0.44
CA ASN A 80 6.47 -3.52 -1.87
C ASN A 80 6.28 -2.29 -2.75
N PHE A 81 5.45 -1.32 -2.34
CA PHE A 81 5.39 -0.03 -3.01
C PHE A 81 6.76 0.64 -3.04
N ARG A 82 7.45 0.81 -1.90
CA ARG A 82 8.78 1.45 -1.88
C ARG A 82 9.78 0.81 -2.85
N LYS A 83 9.80 -0.52 -2.92
CA LYS A 83 10.68 -1.26 -3.85
C LYS A 83 10.32 -0.99 -5.31
N LEU A 84 9.03 -1.02 -5.65
CA LEU A 84 8.57 -0.72 -7.01
C LEU A 84 8.87 0.73 -7.40
N GLN A 85 8.70 1.67 -6.47
CA GLN A 85 8.89 3.11 -6.67
C GLN A 85 10.29 3.45 -7.17
N GLN A 86 11.33 2.79 -6.64
CA GLN A 86 12.72 2.97 -7.05
C GLN A 86 12.92 2.71 -8.55
N GLY A 87 12.04 1.91 -9.13
CA GLY A 87 12.08 1.48 -10.50
C GLY A 87 11.19 2.25 -11.49
N LEU A 88 10.41 3.21 -11.00
CA LEU A 88 9.50 4.03 -11.79
C LEU A 88 10.20 5.31 -12.29
N ASP A 89 9.53 6.07 -13.15
CA ASP A 89 10.00 7.37 -13.59
C ASP A 89 9.96 8.41 -12.45
N GLN A 90 10.72 9.49 -12.61
CA GLN A 90 10.98 10.47 -11.54
C GLN A 90 9.70 11.07 -10.95
N GLU A 91 8.64 11.21 -11.75
CA GLU A 91 7.33 11.71 -11.32
C GLU A 91 6.69 10.86 -10.20
N HIS A 92 6.98 9.56 -10.18
CA HIS A 92 6.44 8.63 -9.20
C HIS A 92 7.33 8.47 -7.97
N ARG A 93 8.54 9.04 -7.96
CA ARG A 93 9.53 8.93 -6.86
C ARG A 93 9.36 10.01 -5.79
N THR A 94 8.14 10.48 -5.60
CA THR A 94 7.80 11.52 -4.62
C THR A 94 6.95 10.94 -3.51
N ASP A 95 7.03 11.54 -2.32
CA ASP A 95 6.17 11.18 -1.19
C ASP A 95 4.69 11.39 -1.51
N GLY A 96 4.35 12.40 -2.32
CA GLY A 96 2.99 12.63 -2.79
C GLY A 96 2.47 11.51 -3.69
N ALA A 97 3.30 10.98 -4.60
CA ALA A 97 2.93 9.84 -5.43
C ALA A 97 2.72 8.58 -4.59
N MET A 98 3.58 8.35 -3.59
CA MET A 98 3.45 7.25 -2.63
C MET A 98 2.18 7.38 -1.79
N TYR A 99 1.89 8.58 -1.27
CA TYR A 99 0.66 8.88 -0.53
C TYR A 99 -0.58 8.53 -1.36
N ASN A 100 -0.66 9.07 -2.58
CA ASN A 100 -1.78 8.82 -3.48
C ASN A 100 -1.93 7.33 -3.84
N ARG A 101 -0.81 6.62 -3.96
CA ARG A 101 -0.81 5.17 -4.23
C ARG A 101 -1.36 4.38 -3.05
N VAL A 102 -0.93 4.67 -1.82
CA VAL A 102 -1.44 4.01 -0.61
C VAL A 102 -2.94 4.26 -0.47
N VAL A 103 -3.39 5.51 -0.67
CA VAL A 103 -4.83 5.85 -0.68
C VAL A 103 -5.57 5.04 -1.74
N SER A 104 -5.07 4.99 -2.98
CA SER A 104 -5.71 4.28 -4.08
C SER A 104 -5.82 2.78 -3.81
N ALA A 105 -4.79 2.16 -3.23
CA ALA A 105 -4.76 0.73 -2.92
C ALA A 105 -5.69 0.34 -1.78
N CYS A 106 -5.98 1.27 -0.86
CA CYS A 106 -6.83 1.06 0.32
C CYS A 106 -8.30 1.44 0.09
N ARG A 107 -8.61 2.25 -0.93
CA ARG A 107 -9.95 2.82 -1.18
C ARG A 107 -11.07 1.79 -1.37
N THR A 108 -10.77 0.58 -1.82
CA THR A 108 -11.76 -0.49 -2.05
C THR A 108 -12.10 -1.29 -0.79
N THR A 109 -11.46 -1.00 0.34
CA THR A 109 -11.71 -1.68 1.62
C THR A 109 -12.50 -0.74 2.55
N PRO A 110 -13.76 -1.07 2.90
CA PRO A 110 -14.61 -0.19 3.70
C PRO A 110 -13.99 0.23 5.05
N GLN A 111 -13.21 -0.67 5.65
CA GLN A 111 -12.55 -0.45 6.95
C GLN A 111 -11.60 0.76 6.95
N PHE A 112 -11.06 1.15 5.78
CA PHE A 112 -10.08 2.23 5.68
C PHE A 112 -10.68 3.57 5.25
N ILE A 113 -11.98 3.62 4.95
CA ILE A 113 -12.61 4.84 4.44
C ILE A 113 -12.41 5.99 5.43
N PHE A 114 -12.62 5.77 6.73
CA PHE A 114 -12.45 6.81 7.75
C PHE A 114 -10.98 7.22 7.94
N ALA A 115 -10.04 6.27 7.91
CA ALA A 115 -8.61 6.54 8.02
C ALA A 115 -8.08 7.36 6.82
N ILE A 116 -8.59 7.10 5.62
CA ILE A 116 -8.25 7.82 4.39
C ILE A 116 -8.87 9.23 4.38
N LEU A 117 -10.09 9.38 4.91
CA LEU A 117 -10.80 10.66 4.96
C LEU A 117 -10.25 11.60 6.04
N GLN A 118 -9.63 11.06 7.09
CA GLN A 118 -8.79 11.85 7.96
C GLN A 118 -7.66 12.43 7.11
N GLN A 119 -7.62 13.77 6.99
CA GLN A 119 -6.61 14.49 6.22
C GLN A 119 -5.23 14.35 6.90
N ALA A 120 -4.60 13.19 6.74
CA ALA A 120 -3.21 13.01 7.09
C ALA A 120 -2.37 13.86 6.13
N PHE A 121 -1.69 14.87 6.66
CA PHE A 121 -0.88 15.77 5.84
C PHE A 121 0.46 15.14 5.40
N THR A 122 0.80 13.94 5.90
CA THR A 122 2.06 13.25 5.61
C THR A 122 1.84 11.76 5.37
N LEU A 123 2.74 11.16 4.58
CA LEU A 123 2.73 9.72 4.31
C LEU A 123 2.85 8.86 5.59
N PRO A 124 3.75 9.15 6.55
CA PRO A 124 3.81 8.39 7.79
C PRO A 124 2.50 8.44 8.58
N ALA A 125 1.89 9.63 8.72
CA ALA A 125 0.62 9.76 9.42
C ALA A 125 -0.52 8.97 8.74
N LEU A 126 -0.55 8.93 7.40
CA LEU A 126 -1.52 8.10 6.67
C LEU A 126 -1.31 6.60 6.96
N ILE A 127 -0.06 6.13 6.94
CA ILE A 127 0.28 4.73 7.23
C ILE A 127 -0.15 4.37 8.65
N ASP A 128 0.15 5.21 9.64
CA ASP A 128 -0.22 4.99 11.03
C ASP A 128 -1.74 4.96 11.22
N ASN A 129 -2.48 5.88 10.58
CA ASN A 129 -3.95 5.90 10.63
C ASN A 129 -4.57 4.64 10.04
N ILE A 130 -4.07 4.16 8.90
CA ILE A 130 -4.58 2.93 8.27
C ILE A 130 -4.25 1.72 9.14
N TYR A 131 -3.06 1.66 9.71
CA TYR A 131 -2.66 0.60 10.63
C TYR A 131 -3.52 0.56 11.90
N ALA A 132 -3.80 1.71 12.50
CA ALA A 132 -4.71 1.81 13.65
C ALA A 132 -6.14 1.38 13.30
N ALA A 133 -6.65 1.76 12.11
CA ALA A 133 -7.96 1.33 11.65
C ALA A 133 -8.06 -0.19 11.44
N LEU A 134 -6.97 -0.81 10.94
CA LEU A 134 -6.85 -2.26 10.86
C LEU A 134 -6.96 -2.92 12.24
N GLN A 135 -6.18 -2.47 13.21
CA GLN A 135 -6.20 -3.01 14.58
C GLN A 135 -7.59 -2.91 15.22
N ASN A 136 -8.23 -1.74 15.12
CA ASN A 136 -9.58 -1.52 15.64
C ASN A 136 -10.61 -2.45 14.96
N SER A 137 -10.47 -2.71 13.66
CA SER A 137 -11.38 -3.60 12.93
C SER A 137 -11.26 -5.05 13.40
N ASP A 138 -10.06 -5.50 13.74
CA ASP A 138 -9.81 -6.85 14.28
C ASP A 138 -10.36 -6.99 15.71
N GLU A 139 -10.29 -5.93 16.51
CA GLU A 139 -10.88 -5.91 17.85
C GLU A 139 -12.42 -5.99 17.79
N ILE A 140 -13.05 -5.23 16.89
CA ILE A 140 -14.51 -5.29 16.68
C ILE A 140 -14.93 -6.71 16.23
N GLU A 141 -14.22 -7.30 15.27
CA GLU A 141 -14.52 -8.65 14.78
C GLU A 141 -14.39 -9.72 15.87
N LYS A 142 -13.42 -9.55 16.80
CA LYS A 142 -13.28 -10.43 17.96
C LYS A 142 -14.46 -10.25 18.92
N LEU A 143 -14.80 -9.01 19.28
CA LEU A 143 -15.90 -8.69 20.19
C LEU A 143 -17.23 -9.29 19.71
N GLU A 144 -17.56 -9.13 18.42
CA GLU A 144 -18.77 -9.69 17.80
C GLU A 144 -18.84 -11.23 17.85
N LYS A 145 -17.70 -11.92 17.82
CA LYS A 145 -17.64 -13.39 17.94
C LYS A 145 -17.78 -13.87 19.39
N THR A 146 -17.32 -13.07 20.36
CA THR A 146 -17.39 -13.41 21.80
C THR A 146 -18.70 -13.02 22.45
N GLU A 147 -19.39 -11.98 21.97
CA GLU A 147 -20.71 -11.60 22.46
C GLU A 147 -21.80 -12.10 21.50
N PRO A 148 -22.49 -13.23 21.80
CA PRO A 148 -23.73 -13.53 21.10
C PRO A 148 -24.68 -12.37 21.38
N ILE A 149 -25.02 -11.61 20.34
CA ILE A 149 -26.06 -10.59 20.41
C ILE A 149 -27.36 -11.32 20.78
N ASN A 150 -27.65 -11.40 22.08
CA ASN A 150 -29.00 -11.65 22.57
C ASN A 150 -29.79 -10.40 22.23
N SER A 151 -30.29 -10.35 20.99
CA SER A 151 -31.15 -9.31 20.44
C SER A 151 -32.53 -9.37 21.08
N ASN A 152 -32.60 -9.12 22.39
CA ASN A 152 -33.84 -8.93 23.14
C ASN A 152 -33.77 -7.63 23.98
N THR A 153 -32.96 -6.66 23.57
CA THR A 153 -33.06 -5.29 24.07
C THR A 153 -34.19 -4.59 23.34
N TYR A 154 -35.40 -4.78 23.86
CA TYR A 154 -36.62 -4.09 23.48
C TYR A 154 -36.38 -2.58 23.38
N PHE A 155 -36.55 -2.06 22.16
CA PHE A 155 -36.75 -0.64 21.91
C PHE A 155 -38.01 -0.22 22.67
N THR A 156 -37.87 0.51 23.78
CA THR A 156 -39.04 1.02 24.50
C THR A 156 -39.64 2.15 23.67
N ASP A 157 -40.72 1.79 22.97
CA ASP A 157 -41.61 2.71 22.29
C ASP A 157 -42.18 3.69 23.33
N ARG A 158 -41.65 4.93 23.38
CA ARG A 158 -42.19 5.99 24.23
C ARG A 158 -43.51 6.47 23.64
N LYS A 159 -44.55 5.68 23.84
CA LYS A 159 -45.92 6.03 23.49
C LYS A 159 -46.39 7.14 24.44
N TYR A 160 -46.33 8.40 23.98
CA TYR A 160 -46.92 9.55 24.66
C TYR A 160 -48.41 9.28 24.92
N HIS A 161 -48.77 8.98 26.16
CA HIS A 161 -50.16 9.02 26.60
C HIS A 161 -50.55 10.49 26.81
N ARG A 162 -51.14 11.10 25.79
CA ARG A 162 -51.92 12.33 25.96
C ARG A 162 -53.23 11.92 26.63
N LEU A 163 -53.35 12.21 27.92
CA LEU A 163 -54.58 12.08 28.69
C LEU A 163 -55.71 12.79 27.93
N THR A 164 -56.64 12.02 27.38
CA THR A 164 -57.92 12.53 26.90
C THR A 164 -58.78 12.83 28.12
N ASN A 165 -58.78 14.09 28.56
CA ASN A 165 -59.88 14.60 29.39
C ASN A 165 -61.11 14.74 28.49
N GLN A 166 -61.93 13.70 28.44
CA GLN A 166 -63.36 13.83 28.17
C GLN A 166 -64.06 14.00 29.52
N GLY A 167 -64.48 15.23 29.80
CA GLY A 167 -65.44 15.55 30.85
C GLY A 167 -66.51 16.44 30.23
N SER A 168 -67.54 15.80 29.67
CA SER A 168 -68.79 16.43 29.27
C SER A 168 -69.65 16.63 30.52
N THR A 169 -70.03 17.88 30.80
CA THR A 169 -71.41 18.40 31.02
C THR A 169 -71.31 19.81 31.57
#